data_AF-A0A067BR90-F1
#
_entry.id   AF-A0A067BR90-F1
#
_cell.length_a   1.000
_cell.length_b   1.000
_cell.length_c   1.000
_cell.angle_alpha   90.00
_cell.angle_beta   90.00
_cell.angle_gamma   90.00
#
_symmetry.space_group_name_H-M   'P 1'
#
loop_
_entity.id
_entity.type
_entity.pdbx_description
1 polymer ?
#
loop_
_entity_poly.entity_id
_entity_poly.type
_entity_poly.pdbx_seq_one_letter_code
_entity_poly.pdbx_strand_id
1 'polypeptide(L)'
;MERLFIAEAALDTTDNEGKTPADITADEECRARLVAEATFRASFPVHCIARNGHVAKFRDLLPKFDGPAMRWEGRYCDDGGWKPVVWAVNAVAVPHEACYRFVGCDVDDAGPFTLCGKWSGGSIEVTTWRDLVFEYNGTLDVHTGVWSGDRTTYGVSNLFHMTLPLHPCPTCKESKVLRRDEPCLGCLPADCNMGVTEDTIEARRLHMEETYQSIATDIKKQDD
;
A
#
# COMPACT_ATOMS: atom_id res chain seq x y z
N MET A 1 -29.04 -7.71 4.55
CA MET A 1 -27.92 -7.16 3.75
C MET A 1 -26.61 -7.87 4.01
N GLU A 2 -26.08 -7.94 5.23
CA GLU A 2 -24.76 -8.59 5.50
C GLU A 2 -24.62 -10.00 4.93
N ARG A 3 -25.64 -10.85 5.10
CA ARG A 3 -25.65 -12.19 4.50
C ARG A 3 -25.58 -12.18 2.97
N LEU A 4 -26.17 -11.18 2.32
CA LEU A 4 -26.10 -11.00 0.86
C LEU A 4 -24.71 -10.52 0.44
N PHE A 5 -24.06 -9.66 1.22
CA PHE A 5 -22.70 -9.18 0.94
C PHE A 5 -21.66 -10.30 1.07
N ILE A 6 -21.78 -11.15 2.10
CA ILE A 6 -20.92 -12.34 2.29
C ILE A 6 -21.18 -13.38 1.19
N ALA A 7 -22.43 -13.49 0.73
CA ALA A 7 -22.81 -14.40 -0.34
C ALA A 7 -22.53 -13.85 -1.75
N GLU A 8 -21.77 -12.74 -1.87
CA GLU A 8 -21.41 -12.13 -3.16
C GLU A 8 -22.62 -11.79 -4.03
N ALA A 9 -23.72 -11.33 -3.42
CA ALA A 9 -24.83 -10.82 -4.20
C ALA A 9 -24.36 -9.62 -5.04
N ALA A 10 -24.72 -9.63 -6.32
CA ALA A 10 -24.39 -8.57 -7.26
C ALA A 10 -24.98 -7.23 -6.83
N LEU A 11 -24.17 -6.17 -6.93
CA LEU A 11 -24.53 -4.81 -6.49
C LEU A 11 -24.67 -3.83 -7.66
N ASP A 12 -24.15 -4.20 -8.82
CA ASP A 12 -24.10 -3.42 -10.06
C ASP A 12 -25.01 -3.99 -11.15
N THR A 13 -25.70 -5.12 -10.90
CA THR A 13 -26.77 -5.58 -11.80
C THR A 13 -27.79 -4.48 -11.99
N THR A 14 -28.01 -4.08 -13.24
CA THR A 14 -28.95 -3.02 -13.58
C THR A 14 -30.31 -3.58 -13.96
N ASP A 15 -31.36 -2.83 -13.66
CA ASP A 15 -32.69 -3.08 -14.22
C ASP A 15 -32.76 -2.67 -15.70
N ASN A 16 -33.93 -2.82 -16.32
CA ASN A 16 -34.16 -2.45 -17.72
C ASN A 16 -33.98 -0.94 -17.99
N GLU A 17 -33.87 -0.11 -16.96
CA GLU A 17 -33.62 1.33 -17.04
C GLU A 17 -32.14 1.69 -16.77
N GLY A 18 -31.28 0.70 -16.54
CA GLY A 18 -29.87 0.92 -16.23
C GLY A 18 -29.60 1.30 -14.77
N LYS A 19 -30.57 1.09 -13.86
CA LYS A 19 -30.45 1.46 -12.45
C LYS A 19 -29.98 0.29 -11.59
N THR A 20 -29.02 0.54 -10.72
CA THR A 20 -28.52 -0.43 -9.73
C THR A 20 -29.44 -0.55 -8.51
N PRO A 21 -29.30 -1.58 -7.66
CA PRO A 21 -29.96 -1.66 -6.36
C PRO A 21 -29.86 -0.38 -5.51
N ALA A 22 -28.75 0.36 -5.59
CA ALA A 22 -28.55 1.61 -4.86
C ALA A 22 -29.38 2.77 -5.43
N ASP A 23 -29.62 2.78 -6.74
CA ASP A 23 -30.40 3.81 -7.43
C ASP A 23 -31.91 3.64 -7.21
N ILE A 24 -32.38 2.40 -7.05
CA ILE A 24 -33.80 2.08 -6.92
C ILE A 24 -34.31 2.09 -5.47
N THR A 25 -33.43 1.93 -4.47
CA THR A 25 -33.87 1.89 -3.07
C THR A 25 -34.30 3.27 -2.57
N ALA A 26 -35.49 3.34 -1.97
CA ALA A 26 -35.99 4.56 -1.33
C ALA A 26 -35.43 4.76 0.09
N ASP A 27 -34.83 3.72 0.68
CA ASP A 27 -34.23 3.75 2.01
C ASP A 27 -32.78 4.28 1.93
N GLU A 28 -32.54 5.43 2.56
CA GLU A 28 -31.23 6.11 2.59
C GLU A 28 -30.16 5.29 3.34
N GLU A 29 -30.52 4.59 4.41
CA GLU A 29 -29.59 3.72 5.14
C GLU A 29 -29.18 2.53 4.27
N CYS A 30 -30.16 1.94 3.58
CA CYS A 30 -29.91 0.87 2.62
C CYS A 30 -29.01 1.33 1.47
N ARG A 31 -29.27 2.50 0.90
CA ARG A 31 -28.43 3.11 -0.15
C ARG A 31 -27.00 3.30 0.34
N ALA A 32 -26.82 3.90 1.52
CA ALA A 32 -25.50 4.14 2.09
C ALA A 32 -24.72 2.82 2.29
N ARG A 33 -25.38 1.75 2.73
CA ARG A 33 -24.76 0.43 2.90
C ARG A 33 -24.38 -0.22 1.57
N LEU A 34 -25.20 -0.09 0.53
CA LEU A 34 -24.90 -0.60 -0.81
C LEU A 34 -23.69 0.12 -1.42
N VAL A 35 -23.65 1.46 -1.31
CA VAL A 35 -22.51 2.27 -1.78
C VAL A 35 -21.24 1.91 -1.00
N ALA A 36 -21.32 1.83 0.33
CA ALA A 36 -20.17 1.49 1.16
C ALA A 36 -19.61 0.09 0.84
N GLU A 37 -20.48 -0.90 0.61
CA GLU A 37 -20.07 -2.24 0.20
C GLU A 37 -19.45 -2.24 -1.20
N ALA A 38 -20.02 -1.53 -2.18
CA ALA A 38 -19.45 -1.42 -3.51
C ALA A 38 -18.05 -0.79 -3.48
N THR A 39 -17.88 0.30 -2.71
CA THR A 39 -16.57 0.90 -2.45
C THR A 39 -15.63 -0.08 -1.78
N PHE A 40 -16.08 -0.83 -0.77
CA PHE A 40 -15.26 -1.83 -0.08
C PHE A 40 -14.78 -2.93 -1.03
N ARG A 41 -15.64 -3.46 -1.90
CA ARG A 41 -15.26 -4.49 -2.89
C ARG A 41 -14.21 -3.99 -3.87
N ALA A 42 -14.35 -2.74 -4.33
CA ALA A 42 -13.40 -2.13 -5.24
C ALA A 42 -12.04 -1.85 -4.57
N SER A 43 -12.06 -1.38 -3.32
CA SER A 43 -10.86 -0.99 -2.57
C SER A 43 -10.13 -2.17 -1.93
N PHE A 44 -10.84 -3.20 -1.48
CA PHE A 44 -10.30 -4.31 -0.69
C PHE A 44 -10.62 -5.68 -1.28
N PRO A 45 -10.21 -5.96 -2.52
CA PRO A 45 -10.64 -7.15 -3.23
C PRO A 45 -10.13 -8.46 -2.57
N VAL A 46 -8.91 -8.45 -2.00
CA VAL A 46 -8.37 -9.59 -1.24
C VAL A 46 -9.16 -9.85 0.05
N HIS A 47 -9.62 -8.78 0.72
CA HIS A 47 -10.43 -8.92 1.93
C HIS A 47 -11.80 -9.51 1.61
N CYS A 48 -12.36 -9.24 0.43
CA CYS A 48 -13.59 -9.88 -0.03
C CYS A 48 -13.39 -11.38 -0.20
N ILE A 49 -12.32 -11.81 -0.87
CA ILE A 49 -11.97 -13.24 -1.04
C ILE A 49 -11.86 -13.93 0.33
N ALA A 50 -11.18 -13.29 1.29
CA ALA A 50 -11.05 -13.82 2.65
C ALA A 50 -12.40 -13.88 3.39
N ARG A 51 -13.18 -12.78 3.37
CA ARG A 51 -14.50 -12.66 4.02
C ARG A 51 -15.50 -13.68 3.50
N ASN A 52 -15.49 -13.94 2.19
CA ASN A 52 -16.44 -14.80 1.51
C ASN A 52 -16.00 -16.28 1.54
N GLY A 53 -14.86 -16.59 2.17
CA GLY A 53 -14.41 -17.96 2.40
C GLY A 53 -13.81 -18.65 1.16
N HIS A 54 -13.34 -17.88 0.17
CA HIS A 54 -12.71 -18.42 -1.05
C HIS A 54 -11.27 -18.88 -0.81
N VAL A 55 -11.12 -19.95 -0.02
CA VAL A 55 -9.82 -20.45 0.47
C VAL A 55 -8.86 -20.80 -0.67
N ALA A 56 -9.36 -21.37 -1.78
CA ALA A 56 -8.52 -21.72 -2.93
C ALA A 56 -7.94 -20.46 -3.60
N LYS A 57 -8.79 -19.48 -3.93
CA LYS A 57 -8.35 -18.19 -4.49
C LYS A 57 -7.37 -17.49 -3.55
N PHE A 58 -7.67 -17.46 -2.25
CA PHE A 58 -6.77 -16.85 -1.26
C PHE A 58 -5.40 -17.53 -1.24
N ARG A 59 -5.35 -18.86 -1.32
CA ARG A 59 -4.09 -19.62 -1.36
C ARG A 59 -3.28 -19.33 -2.61
N ASP A 60 -3.93 -19.22 -3.77
CA ASP A 60 -3.27 -18.91 -5.04
C ASP A 60 -2.72 -17.47 -5.09
N LEU A 61 -3.26 -16.59 -4.24
CA LEU A 61 -2.79 -15.23 -4.07
C LEU A 61 -1.58 -15.11 -3.14
N LEU A 62 -1.43 -15.99 -2.15
CA LEU A 62 -0.34 -15.90 -1.15
C LEU A 62 1.07 -15.76 -1.78
N PRO A 63 1.45 -16.50 -2.83
CA PRO A 63 2.76 -16.35 -3.44
C PRO A 63 2.98 -15.02 -4.17
N LYS A 64 1.91 -14.28 -4.48
CA LYS A 64 1.95 -13.00 -5.20
C LYS A 64 2.15 -11.80 -4.28
N PHE A 65 1.99 -11.99 -2.97
CA PHE A 65 2.26 -10.97 -1.98
C PHE A 65 3.66 -11.20 -1.40
N ASP A 66 4.52 -10.19 -1.54
CA ASP A 66 5.77 -10.13 -0.78
C ASP A 66 5.43 -10.20 0.72
N GLY A 67 6.37 -10.72 1.53
CA GLY A 67 6.18 -11.02 2.96
C GLY A 67 5.61 -9.88 3.82
N PRO A 68 5.47 -10.05 5.15
CA PRO A 68 4.68 -9.12 5.96
C PRO A 68 5.20 -7.68 5.80
N ALA A 69 4.34 -6.82 5.26
CA ALA A 69 4.65 -5.42 5.04
C ALA A 69 4.76 -4.67 6.37
N MET A 70 5.68 -3.71 6.41
CA MET A 70 5.88 -2.84 7.56
C MET A 70 4.97 -1.64 7.44
N ARG A 71 4.32 -1.29 8.54
CA ARG A 71 3.42 -0.14 8.59
C ARG A 71 4.21 1.12 8.94
N TRP A 72 4.20 2.11 8.05
CA TRP A 72 4.77 3.44 8.29
C TRP A 72 3.64 4.44 8.46
N GLU A 73 3.63 5.15 9.59
CA GLU A 73 2.51 6.02 9.96
C GLU A 73 2.95 7.46 10.07
N GLY A 74 2.22 8.36 9.42
CA GLY A 74 2.62 9.74 9.27
C GLY A 74 1.48 10.68 9.04
N ARG A 75 1.84 11.91 8.68
CA ARG A 75 0.92 12.99 8.33
C ARG A 75 1.57 13.86 7.26
N TYR A 76 0.74 14.46 6.42
CA TYR A 76 1.16 15.52 5.50
C TYR A 76 0.30 16.76 5.70
N CYS A 77 0.88 17.92 5.41
CA CYS A 77 0.19 19.21 5.46
C CYS A 77 -0.40 19.50 4.08
N ASP A 78 -1.67 19.85 4.03
CA ASP A 78 -2.38 20.20 2.80
C ASP A 78 -3.38 21.31 3.11
N ASP A 79 -3.32 22.41 2.37
CA ASP A 79 -4.12 23.63 2.61
C ASP A 79 -4.11 24.10 4.09
N GLY A 80 -2.97 23.95 4.77
CA GLY A 80 -2.79 24.33 6.18
C GLY A 80 -3.34 23.33 7.21
N GLY A 81 -3.89 22.19 6.77
CA GLY A 81 -4.36 21.10 7.62
C GLY A 81 -3.46 19.87 7.56
N TRP A 82 -3.20 19.25 8.72
CA TRP A 82 -2.50 17.97 8.78
C TRP A 82 -3.46 16.80 8.56
N LYS A 83 -3.20 15.99 7.53
CA LYS A 83 -3.96 14.79 7.20
C LYS A 83 -3.13 13.54 7.51
N PRO A 84 -3.72 12.48 8.10
CA PRO A 84 -3.00 11.24 8.35
C PRO A 84 -2.64 10.54 7.04
N VAL A 85 -1.55 9.77 7.06
CA VAL A 85 -1.16 8.87 5.98
C VAL A 85 -0.53 7.62 6.56
N VAL A 86 -0.83 6.47 5.97
CA VAL A 86 -0.26 5.20 6.38
C VAL A 86 0.13 4.39 5.16
N TRP A 87 1.32 3.81 5.19
CA TRP A 87 1.85 2.97 4.12
C TRP A 87 2.18 1.57 4.63
N ALA A 88 1.85 0.56 3.83
CA ALA A 88 2.39 -0.79 3.98
C ALA A 88 3.57 -0.96 3.01
N VAL A 89 4.77 -1.15 3.57
CA VAL A 89 6.05 -1.11 2.85
C VAL A 89 6.83 -2.40 3.02
N ASN A 90 7.30 -2.96 1.91
CA ASN A 90 8.27 -4.03 1.87
C ASN A 90 9.62 -3.47 1.43
N ALA A 91 10.59 -3.50 2.34
CA ALA A 91 11.95 -3.06 2.07
C ALA A 91 12.90 -4.23 1.93
N VAL A 92 13.84 -4.08 1.01
CA VAL A 92 14.90 -5.03 0.69
C VAL A 92 16.24 -4.33 0.89
N ALA A 93 17.10 -4.94 1.70
CA ALA A 93 18.46 -4.47 1.90
C ALA A 93 19.31 -4.70 0.65
N VAL A 94 20.08 -3.70 0.21
CA VAL A 94 20.98 -3.76 -0.95
C VAL A 94 22.38 -3.31 -0.49
N PRO A 95 23.14 -4.17 0.23
CA PRO A 95 24.36 -3.75 0.93
C PRO A 95 25.46 -3.20 0.03
N HIS A 96 25.65 -3.75 -1.17
CA HIS A 96 26.65 -3.26 -2.13
C HIS A 96 26.40 -1.83 -2.62
N GLU A 97 25.14 -1.35 -2.57
CA GLU A 97 24.76 0.04 -2.86
C GLU A 97 24.61 0.89 -1.58
N ALA A 98 24.85 0.32 -0.40
CA ALA A 98 24.62 0.96 0.89
C ALA A 98 23.22 1.57 1.03
N CYS A 99 22.19 0.87 0.53
CA CYS A 99 20.81 1.36 0.57
C CYS A 99 19.78 0.27 0.86
N TYR A 100 18.57 0.70 1.19
CA TYR A 100 17.37 -0.11 1.11
C TYR A 100 16.56 0.37 -0.11
N ARG A 101 16.00 -0.58 -0.85
CA ARG A 101 14.97 -0.30 -1.85
C ARG A 101 13.65 -0.87 -1.36
N PHE A 102 12.55 -0.20 -1.65
CA PHE A 102 11.27 -0.66 -1.13
C PHE A 102 10.13 -0.42 -2.11
N VAL A 103 9.11 -1.25 -1.97
CA VAL A 103 7.85 -1.21 -2.72
C VAL A 103 6.71 -1.36 -1.73
N GLY A 104 5.57 -0.77 -2.05
CA GLY A 104 4.40 -0.86 -1.19
C GLY A 104 3.12 -0.58 -1.95
N CYS A 105 2.02 -0.85 -1.26
CA CYS A 105 0.69 -0.46 -1.67
C CYS A 105 -0.14 -0.23 -0.42
N ASP A 106 -1.08 0.69 -0.48
CA ASP A 106 -2.12 0.80 0.54
C ASP A 106 -3.37 1.41 -0.08
N VAL A 107 -4.41 1.58 0.74
CA VAL A 107 -5.65 2.25 0.37
C VAL A 107 -5.91 3.37 1.37
N ASP A 108 -6.15 4.58 0.87
CA ASP A 108 -6.63 5.71 1.66
C ASP A 108 -8.05 6.13 1.22
N ASP A 109 -8.56 7.23 1.79
CA ASP A 109 -9.90 7.76 1.49
C ASP A 109 -10.09 8.11 0.01
N ALA A 110 -9.01 8.30 -0.74
CA ALA A 110 -9.04 8.63 -2.15
C ALA A 110 -8.86 7.38 -3.04
N GLY A 111 -8.50 6.22 -2.47
CA GLY A 111 -8.43 4.93 -3.17
C GLY A 111 -7.09 4.21 -3.03
N PRO A 112 -6.90 3.10 -3.77
CA PRO A 112 -5.63 2.37 -3.77
C PRO A 112 -4.51 3.20 -4.40
N PHE A 113 -3.30 3.01 -3.89
CA PHE A 113 -2.08 3.56 -4.48
C PHE A 113 -0.94 2.55 -4.36
N THR A 114 0.06 2.70 -5.23
CA THR A 114 1.34 1.98 -5.11
C THR A 114 2.45 2.96 -4.83
N LEU A 115 3.56 2.47 -4.27
CA LEU A 115 4.74 3.27 -4.01
C LEU A 115 6.00 2.47 -4.26
N CYS A 116 7.07 3.17 -4.57
CA CYS A 116 8.41 2.65 -4.52
C CYS A 116 9.38 3.74 -4.07
N GLY A 117 10.54 3.33 -3.57
CA GLY A 117 11.50 4.29 -3.09
C GLY A 117 12.81 3.68 -2.64
N LYS A 118 13.67 4.56 -2.15
CA LYS A 118 15.03 4.25 -1.73
C LYS A 118 15.34 4.97 -0.43
N TRP A 119 16.05 4.28 0.46
CA TRP A 119 16.67 4.86 1.64
C TRP A 119 18.17 4.62 1.58
N SER A 120 18.96 5.69 1.50
CA SER A 120 20.42 5.65 1.54
C SER A 120 20.98 6.70 2.49
N GLY A 121 21.82 6.26 3.44
CA GLY A 121 22.34 7.12 4.48
C GLY A 121 21.22 7.74 5.33
N GLY A 122 21.14 9.07 5.34
CA GLY A 122 20.07 9.81 6.03
C GLY A 122 18.90 10.22 5.13
N SER A 123 18.96 9.97 3.81
CA SER A 123 17.95 10.43 2.85
C SER A 123 16.99 9.31 2.47
N ILE A 124 15.70 9.64 2.39
CA ILE A 124 14.66 8.75 1.88
C ILE A 124 13.89 9.49 0.78
N GLU A 125 13.74 8.80 -0.34
CA GLU A 125 13.07 9.26 -1.56
C GLU A 125 11.98 8.24 -1.92
N VAL A 126 10.75 8.69 -2.08
CA VAL A 126 9.59 7.83 -2.37
C VAL A 126 8.71 8.49 -3.40
N THR A 127 8.28 7.70 -4.37
CA THR A 127 7.25 8.11 -5.31
C THR A 127 6.02 7.25 -5.08
N THR A 128 4.86 7.89 -5.07
CA THR A 128 3.55 7.22 -4.96
C THR A 128 2.74 7.47 -6.22
N TRP A 129 2.09 6.43 -6.73
CA TRP A 129 1.25 6.47 -7.92
C TRP A 129 -0.20 6.18 -7.57
N ARG A 130 -1.06 7.13 -7.96
CA ARG A 130 -2.53 7.06 -7.98
C ARG A 130 -3.01 7.83 -9.20
N ASP A 131 -4.16 8.53 -9.12
CA ASP A 131 -4.59 9.52 -10.12
C ASP A 131 -3.55 10.63 -10.38
N LEU A 132 -2.77 10.96 -9.34
CA LEU A 132 -1.66 11.90 -9.39
C LEU A 132 -0.38 11.22 -8.88
N VAL A 133 0.76 11.73 -9.30
CA VAL A 133 2.06 11.29 -8.79
C VAL A 133 2.50 12.25 -7.68
N PHE A 134 2.93 11.69 -6.54
CA PHE A 134 3.53 12.44 -5.45
C PHE A 134 4.93 11.94 -5.17
N GLU A 135 5.85 12.86 -4.97
CA GLU A 135 7.24 12.61 -4.60
C GLU A 135 7.45 13.06 -3.16
N TYR A 136 7.94 12.17 -2.30
CA TYR A 136 8.28 12.44 -0.91
C TYR A 136 9.79 12.34 -0.78
N ASN A 137 10.43 13.45 -0.45
CA ASN A 137 11.87 13.53 -0.29
C ASN A 137 12.17 14.14 1.07
N GLY A 138 13.05 13.51 1.84
CA GLY A 138 13.34 14.02 3.17
C GLY A 138 14.45 13.28 3.87
N THR A 139 14.65 13.64 5.13
CA THR A 139 15.71 13.08 5.97
C THR A 139 15.12 12.29 7.13
N LEU A 140 15.73 11.16 7.44
CA LEU A 140 15.38 10.31 8.57
C LEU A 140 16.28 10.65 9.76
N ASP A 141 15.66 11.07 10.85
CA ASP A 141 16.30 11.00 12.16
C ASP A 141 16.25 9.56 12.66
N VAL A 142 17.40 8.88 12.60
CA VAL A 142 17.55 7.48 13.01
C VAL A 142 17.34 7.25 14.52
N HIS A 143 17.42 8.29 15.34
CA HIS A 143 17.21 8.16 16.79
C HIS A 143 15.72 8.16 17.13
N THR A 144 14.95 9.02 16.49
CA THR A 144 13.49 9.12 16.69
C THR A 144 12.69 8.23 15.76
N GLY A 145 13.29 7.79 14.64
CA GLY A 145 12.60 7.10 13.56
C GLY A 145 11.73 8.02 12.71
N VAL A 146 11.82 9.34 12.90
CA VAL A 146 11.01 10.32 12.17
C VAL A 146 11.70 10.67 10.86
N TRP A 147 11.03 10.36 9.76
CA TRP A 147 11.36 10.85 8.43
C TRP A 147 10.48 12.05 8.10
N SER A 148 11.08 13.17 7.75
CA SER A 148 10.36 14.39 7.41
C SER A 148 10.98 15.12 6.23
N GLY A 149 10.16 15.85 5.49
CA GLY A 149 10.61 16.64 4.35
C GLY A 149 9.45 17.17 3.51
N ASP A 150 9.67 17.19 2.21
CA ASP A 150 8.78 17.74 1.20
C ASP A 150 8.04 16.66 0.44
N ARG A 151 6.73 16.84 0.32
CA ARG A 151 5.81 16.11 -0.54
C ARG A 151 5.44 17.01 -1.71
N THR A 152 5.90 16.66 -2.90
CA THR A 152 5.72 17.46 -4.11
C THR A 152 4.74 16.81 -5.08
N THR A 153 3.88 17.61 -5.71
CA THR A 153 3.07 17.22 -6.87
C THR A 153 2.88 18.41 -7.81
N TYR A 154 3.07 18.22 -9.10
CA TYR A 154 2.96 19.28 -10.13
C TYR A 154 3.65 20.61 -9.75
N GLY A 155 4.81 20.54 -9.10
CA GLY A 155 5.58 21.71 -8.66
C GLY A 155 5.08 22.40 -7.38
N VAL A 156 4.01 21.91 -6.75
CA VAL A 156 3.54 22.34 -5.44
C VAL A 156 4.20 21.46 -4.37
N SER A 157 4.90 22.07 -3.42
CA SER A 157 5.51 21.36 -2.28
C SER A 157 4.74 21.61 -0.99
N ASN A 158 4.57 20.53 -0.23
CA ASN A 158 3.90 20.50 1.07
C ASN A 158 4.75 19.72 2.07
N LEU A 159 4.64 20.02 3.37
CA LEU A 159 5.42 19.30 4.37
C LEU A 159 4.80 17.94 4.70
N PHE A 160 5.64 16.97 5.05
CA PHE A 160 5.20 15.72 5.65
C PHE A 160 6.15 15.26 6.77
N HIS A 161 5.64 14.38 7.62
CA HIS A 161 6.46 13.59 8.54
C HIS A 161 5.86 12.20 8.72
N MET A 162 6.71 11.19 8.89
CA MET A 162 6.31 9.80 9.05
C MET A 162 7.26 9.08 10.00
N THR A 163 6.74 8.13 10.76
CA THR A 163 7.53 7.34 11.71
C THR A 163 7.79 5.95 11.15
N LEU A 164 9.07 5.59 11.05
CA LEU A 164 9.53 4.28 10.64
C LEU A 164 9.74 3.39 11.87
N PRO A 165 9.35 2.10 11.83
CA PRO A 165 9.53 1.17 12.95
C PRO A 165 10.99 0.71 13.06
N LEU A 166 11.86 1.57 13.58
CA LEU A 166 13.28 1.27 13.72
C LEU A 166 13.59 0.41 14.95
N HIS A 167 14.44 -0.59 14.77
CA HIS A 167 14.88 -1.52 15.80
C HIS A 167 16.41 -1.60 15.86
N PRO A 168 17.01 -1.92 17.02
CA PRO A 168 18.45 -2.19 17.08
C PRO A 168 18.80 -3.42 16.24
N CYS A 169 19.90 -3.35 15.47
CA CYS A 169 20.39 -4.45 14.65
C CYS A 169 20.60 -5.71 15.51
N PRO A 170 20.08 -6.89 15.11
CA PRO A 170 20.23 -8.11 15.88
C PRO A 170 21.70 -8.55 16.03
N THR A 171 22.56 -8.18 15.07
CA THR A 171 23.98 -8.57 15.03
C THR A 171 24.89 -7.60 15.77
N CYS A 172 24.96 -6.34 15.35
CA CYS A 172 25.90 -5.37 15.93
C CYS A 172 25.34 -4.55 17.08
N LYS A 173 24.02 -4.49 17.26
CA LYS A 173 23.30 -3.65 18.26
C LYS A 173 23.48 -2.13 18.12
N GLU A 174 24.45 -1.67 17.34
CA GLU A 174 24.75 -0.25 17.12
C GLU A 174 23.83 0.40 16.08
N SER A 175 23.64 -0.25 14.93
CA SER A 175 22.82 0.31 13.84
C SER A 175 21.32 0.11 14.07
N LYS A 176 20.50 0.94 13.43
CA LYS A 176 19.05 0.78 13.35
C LYS A 176 18.64 0.07 12.06
N VAL A 177 17.63 -0.78 12.15
CA VAL A 177 17.07 -1.60 11.07
C VAL A 177 15.55 -1.53 11.06
N LEU A 178 14.92 -1.81 9.92
CA LEU A 178 13.46 -1.77 9.78
C LEU A 178 12.77 -2.99 10.43
N ARG A 179 13.44 -4.15 10.48
CA ARG A 179 12.91 -5.38 11.09
C ARG A 179 13.81 -5.88 12.21
N ARG A 180 13.21 -6.43 13.27
CA ARG A 180 13.94 -6.85 14.48
C ARG A 180 14.91 -8.02 14.24
N ASP A 181 14.57 -8.86 13.28
CA ASP A 181 15.24 -10.10 12.91
C ASP A 181 16.19 -9.95 11.73
N GLU A 182 16.23 -8.79 11.08
CA GLU A 182 17.11 -8.53 9.94
C GLU A 182 18.37 -7.76 10.34
N PRO A 183 19.57 -8.20 9.92
CA PRO A 183 20.81 -7.45 10.13
C PRO A 183 20.81 -6.11 9.37
N CYS A 184 21.62 -5.15 9.83
CA CYS A 184 21.83 -3.91 9.10
C CYS A 184 22.67 -4.12 7.83
N LEU A 185 22.66 -3.14 6.93
CA LEU A 185 23.43 -3.18 5.67
C LEU A 185 24.90 -3.56 5.88
N GLY A 186 25.54 -3.07 6.96
CA GLY A 186 26.94 -3.38 7.27
C GLY A 186 27.19 -4.77 7.86
N CYS A 187 26.15 -5.46 8.34
CA CYS A 187 26.26 -6.83 8.86
C CYS A 187 25.83 -7.89 7.84
N LEU A 188 25.26 -7.48 6.70
CA LEU A 188 24.88 -8.37 5.62
C LEU A 188 26.07 -8.65 4.68
N PRO A 189 26.12 -9.83 4.05
CA PRO A 189 27.06 -10.09 2.96
C PRO A 189 26.89 -9.07 1.82
N ALA A 190 28.01 -8.64 1.23
CA ALA A 190 28.00 -7.65 0.16
C ALA A 190 27.20 -8.12 -1.08
N ASP A 191 27.19 -9.42 -1.34
CA ASP A 191 26.48 -10.05 -2.45
C ASP A 191 24.98 -10.28 -2.20
N CYS A 192 24.50 -9.99 -0.99
CA CYS A 192 23.09 -10.07 -0.66
C CYS A 192 22.27 -9.16 -1.58
N ASN A 193 21.25 -9.72 -2.23
CA ASN A 193 20.32 -9.00 -3.10
C ASN A 193 20.98 -8.20 -4.25
N MET A 194 22.12 -8.65 -4.79
CA MET A 194 22.76 -8.02 -5.97
C MET A 194 21.85 -7.93 -7.20
N GLY A 195 20.87 -8.82 -7.33
CA GLY A 195 19.88 -8.78 -8.41
C GLY A 195 18.78 -7.74 -8.21
N VAL A 196 18.73 -7.05 -7.07
CA VAL A 196 17.69 -6.07 -6.75
C VAL A 196 18.12 -4.68 -7.18
N THR A 197 17.64 -4.26 -8.34
CA THR A 197 17.84 -2.93 -8.92
C THR A 197 16.58 -2.08 -8.84
N GLU A 198 16.67 -0.82 -9.24
CA GLU A 198 15.50 0.07 -9.41
C GLU A 198 14.46 -0.53 -10.35
N ASP A 199 14.90 -1.04 -11.51
CA ASP A 199 14.03 -1.68 -12.50
C ASP A 199 13.29 -2.88 -11.91
N THR A 200 13.96 -3.69 -11.07
CA THR A 200 13.29 -4.84 -10.43
C THR A 200 12.24 -4.42 -9.41
N ILE A 201 12.45 -3.29 -8.73
CA ILE A 201 11.50 -2.74 -7.75
C ILE A 201 10.30 -2.11 -8.48
N GLU A 202 10.56 -1.42 -9.59
CA GLU A 202 9.50 -0.86 -10.43
C GLU A 202 8.68 -1.96 -11.10
N ALA A 203 9.31 -3.02 -11.62
CA ALA A 203 8.62 -4.18 -12.14
C ALA A 203 7.74 -4.87 -11.09
N ARG A 204 8.21 -4.96 -9.83
CA ARG A 204 7.39 -5.44 -8.71
C ARG A 204 6.21 -4.53 -8.43
N ARG A 205 6.40 -3.21 -8.43
CA ARG A 205 5.32 -2.22 -8.23
C ARG A 205 4.23 -2.39 -9.30
N LEU A 206 4.61 -2.47 -10.57
CA LEU A 206 3.70 -2.69 -11.69
C LEU A 206 2.96 -4.02 -11.55
N HIS A 207 3.66 -5.10 -11.18
CA HIS A 207 3.03 -6.39 -10.96
C HIS A 207 2.00 -6.37 -9.81
N MET A 208 2.28 -5.62 -8.74
CA MET A 208 1.31 -5.42 -7.65
C MET A 208 0.07 -4.68 -8.17
N GLU A 209 0.25 -3.60 -8.93
CA GLU A 209 -0.83 -2.83 -9.54
C GLU A 209 -1.71 -3.70 -10.46
N GLU A 210 -1.11 -4.46 -11.37
CA GLU A 210 -1.79 -5.43 -12.23
C GLU A 210 -2.55 -6.48 -11.43
N THR A 211 -1.94 -7.00 -10.35
CA THR A 211 -2.58 -7.98 -9.48
C THR A 211 -3.82 -7.39 -8.82
N TYR A 212 -3.75 -6.18 -8.26
CA TYR A 212 -4.93 -5.52 -7.68
C TYR A 212 -6.02 -5.27 -8.71
N GLN A 213 -5.67 -4.78 -9.90
CA GLN A 213 -6.63 -4.56 -10.99
C GLN A 213 -7.29 -5.86 -11.47
N SER A 214 -6.52 -6.95 -11.58
CA SER A 214 -7.03 -8.27 -11.94
C SER A 214 -8.02 -8.78 -10.89
N ILE A 215 -7.69 -8.70 -9.59
CA ILE A 215 -8.59 -9.17 -8.54
C ILE A 215 -9.85 -8.31 -8.48
N ALA A 216 -9.73 -6.98 -8.61
CA ALA A 216 -10.88 -6.08 -8.67
C ALA A 216 -11.79 -6.39 -9.86
N THR A 217 -11.22 -6.73 -11.01
CA THR A 217 -11.97 -7.14 -12.21
C THR A 217 -12.67 -8.48 -12.01
N ASP A 218 -11.99 -9.46 -11.42
CA ASP A 218 -12.55 -10.79 -11.18
C ASP A 218 -13.73 -10.75 -10.20
N ILE A 219 -13.69 -9.85 -9.20
CA ILE A 219 -14.82 -9.64 -8.29
C ILE A 219 -16.01 -9.04 -9.05
N LYS A 220 -15.80 -8.03 -9.90
CA LYS A 220 -16.86 -7.44 -10.72
C LYS A 220 -17.46 -8.44 -11.70
N LYS A 221 -16.64 -9.27 -12.35
CA LYS A 221 -17.13 -10.30 -13.30
C LYS A 221 -17.94 -11.42 -12.65
N GLN A 222 -17.87 -11.60 -11.33
CA GLN A 222 -18.75 -12.53 -10.62
C GLN A 222 -20.12 -11.90 -10.30
N ASP A 223 -20.26 -10.58 -10.46
CA ASP A 223 -21.51 -9.85 -10.31
C ASP A 223 -22.32 -9.76 -11.65
N ASP A 224 -21.75 -10.21 -12.79
CA ASP A 224 -22.39 -10.39 -14.12
C ASP A 224 -22.93 -11.82 -14.36
#